data_AF-A0A1A8DG30-F1
#
_entry.id   AF-A0A1A8DG30-F1
#
_cell.length_a   1.000
_cell.length_b   1.000
_cell.length_c   1.000
_cell.angle_alpha   90.00
_cell.angle_beta   90.00
_cell.angle_gamma   90.00
#
_symmetry.space_group_name_H-M   'P 1'
#
loop_
_entity.id
_entity.type
_entity.pdbx_description
1 polymer ?
#
loop_
_entity_poly.entity_id
_entity_poly.type
_entity_poly.pdbx_seq_one_letter_code
_entity_poly.pdbx_strand_id
1 'polypeptide(L)' 'QGSEVSLCDVGLELSKPATLRKNVTYIVCAVVFNEKEEVLMVQEAKQDCYKQWYLPAGRVEVGESLEEAL' A
#
# COMPACT_ATOMS: atom_id res chain seq x y z
N GLN A 1 -8.41 -13.81 -13.67
CA GLN A 1 -9.09 -14.13 -12.41
C GLN A 1 -8.28 -13.49 -11.32
N GLY A 2 -8.86 -12.59 -10.52
CA GLY A 2 -8.17 -12.06 -9.34
C GLY A 2 -8.19 -13.11 -8.22
N SER A 3 -7.19 -13.07 -7.33
CA SER A 3 -7.17 -13.85 -6.11
C SER A 3 -7.76 -13.03 -4.97
N GLU A 4 -8.56 -13.64 -4.10
CA GLU A 4 -9.09 -13.00 -2.90
C GLU A 4 -8.00 -12.94 -1.81
N VAL A 5 -7.98 -11.85 -1.03
CA VAL A 5 -7.06 -11.69 0.11
C VAL A 5 -7.66 -12.43 1.31
N SER A 6 -6.98 -13.47 1.80
CA SER A 6 -7.45 -14.32 2.89
C SER A 6 -7.01 -13.85 4.29
N LEU A 7 -5.93 -13.07 4.36
CA LEU A 7 -5.37 -12.54 5.61
C LEU A 7 -4.71 -11.19 5.32
N CYS A 8 -5.01 -10.19 6.14
CA CYS A 8 -4.39 -8.86 6.09
C CYS A 8 -3.95 -8.48 7.50
N ASP A 9 -2.63 -8.42 7.73
CA ASP A 9 -2.07 -7.88 8.97
C ASP A 9 -1.72 -6.41 8.73
N VAL A 10 -2.51 -5.53 9.33
CA VAL A 10 -2.27 -4.09 9.27
C VAL A 10 -1.68 -3.70 10.61
N GLY A 11 -0.49 -3.08 10.59
CA GLY A 11 0.20 -2.60 11.79
C GLY A 11 -0.50 -1.41 12.49
N LEU A 12 -1.78 -1.59 12.85
CA LEU A 12 -2.71 -0.57 13.34
C LEU A 12 -2.59 -0.31 14.84
N GLU A 13 -1.87 -1.16 15.58
CA GLU A 13 -1.71 -1.07 17.04
C GLU A 13 -1.13 0.28 17.52
N LEU A 14 -0.64 1.14 16.62
CA LEU A 14 -0.11 2.47 16.93
C LEU A 14 -0.75 3.65 16.15
N SER A 15 -1.73 3.41 15.28
CA SER A 15 -2.27 4.48 14.43
C SER A 15 -3.34 5.30 15.14
N LYS A 16 -2.93 6.39 15.80
CA LYS A 16 -3.84 7.53 15.99
C LYS A 16 -4.38 7.94 14.62
N PRO A 17 -5.67 8.30 14.48
CA PRO A 17 -6.22 8.74 13.20
C PRO A 17 -5.35 9.88 12.65
N ALA A 18 -4.68 9.58 11.55
CA ALA A 18 -3.84 10.51 10.84
C ALA A 18 -4.72 11.63 10.32
N THR A 19 -4.65 12.83 10.93
CA THR A 19 -5.22 14.00 10.27
C THR A 19 -4.32 14.31 9.09
N LEU A 20 -4.78 14.07 7.87
CA LEU A 20 -4.11 14.50 6.65
C LEU A 20 -4.00 16.04 6.66
N ARG A 21 -2.90 16.53 7.21
CA ARG A 21 -2.57 17.96 7.22
C ARG A 21 -1.78 18.28 5.95
N LYS A 22 -1.80 19.55 5.54
CA LYS A 22 -1.04 20.03 4.36
C LYS A 22 0.48 19.80 4.45
N ASN A 23 1.00 19.44 5.62
CA ASN A 23 2.44 19.34 5.91
C ASN A 23 2.94 17.91 6.22
N VAL A 24 2.08 16.89 6.18
CA VAL A 24 2.48 15.48 6.40
C VAL A 24 1.83 14.62 5.32
N THR A 25 2.63 13.80 4.64
CA THR A 25 2.16 12.82 3.66
C THR A 25 2.22 11.43 4.27
N TYR A 26 1.10 10.71 4.23
CA TYR A 26 1.03 9.31 4.62
C TYR A 26 1.11 8.44 3.37
N ILE A 27 1.97 7.42 3.43
CA ILE A 27 2.16 6.42 2.37
C ILE A 27 1.84 5.06 2.98
N VAL A 28 1.02 4.29 2.29
CA VAL A 28 0.77 2.87 2.59
C VAL A 28 1.50 2.00 1.57
N CYS A 29 1.84 0.78 1.98
CA CYS A 29 2.55 -0.19 1.16
C CYS A 29 2.07 -1.59 1.52
N ALA A 30 1.74 -2.40 0.51
CA ALA A 30 1.31 -3.78 0.67
C ALA A 30 2.46 -4.74 0.38
N VAL A 31 2.64 -5.74 1.26
CA VAL A 31 3.45 -6.92 0.96
C VAL A 31 2.48 -8.09 0.84
N VAL A 32 2.16 -8.47 -0.41
CA VAL A 32 1.15 -9.49 -0.69
C VAL A 32 1.85 -10.78 -1.10
N PHE A 33 1.59 -11.85 -0.35
CA PHE A 33 2.09 -13.18 -0.65
C PHE A 33 1.02 -14.03 -1.34
N ASN A 34 1.44 -14.87 -2.29
CA ASN A 34 0.60 -15.95 -2.80
C ASN A 34 0.87 -17.26 -2.03
N GLU A 35 0.16 -18.34 -2.39
CA GLU A 35 0.30 -19.67 -1.76
C GLU A 35 1.70 -20.30 -1.91
N LYS A 36 2.55 -19.76 -2.79
CA LYS A 36 3.93 -20.21 -3.02
C LYS A 36 4.95 -19.31 -2.32
N GLU A 37 4.50 -18.42 -1.44
CA GLU A 37 5.35 -17.44 -0.75
C GLU A 37 6.03 -16.44 -1.69
N GLU A 38 5.50 -16.25 -2.91
CA GLU A 38 5.99 -15.23 -3.84
C GLU A 38 5.32 -13.87 -3.54
N VAL A 39 6.07 -12.79 -3.71
CA VAL A 39 5.58 -11.42 -3.45
C VAL A 39 5.04 -10.77 -4.72
N LEU A 40 3.86 -10.17 -4.63
CA LEU A 40 3.32 -9.32 -5.69
C LEU A 40 4.16 -8.05 -5.82
N MET A 41 4.68 -7.82 -7.03
CA MET A 41 5.41 -6.60 -7.38
C MET A 41 4.66 -5.87 -8.50
N VAL A 42 4.75 -4.54 -8.50
CA VAL A 42 4.26 -3.68 -9.59
C VAL A 42 5.44 -3.11 -10.35
N GLN A 43 5.27 -2.94 -11.65
CA GLN A 43 6.26 -2.26 -12.49
C GLN A 43 5.90 -0.79 -12.60
N GLU A 44 6.82 0.08 -12.19
CA GLU A 44 6.63 1.52 -12.12
C GLU A 44 6.44 2.17 -13.50
N ALA A 45 5.42 3.02 -13.59
CA ALA A 45 5.11 3.82 -14.78
C ALA A 45 5.63 5.27 -14.68
N LYS A 46 6.01 5.73 -13.49
CA LYS A 46 6.52 7.09 -13.27
C LYS A 46 7.88 7.27 -13.94
N GLN A 47 8.07 8.39 -14.62
CA GLN A 47 9.27 8.65 -15.45
C GLN A 47 10.60 8.48 -14.70
N ASP A 48 10.69 8.95 -13.46
CA ASP A 48 11.93 8.91 -12.65
C ASP A 48 12.33 7.50 -12.18
N CYS A 49 11.40 6.55 -12.20
CA CYS A 49 11.61 5.15 -11.80
C CYS A 49 11.05 4.16 -12.82
N TYR A 50 10.92 4.58 -14.07
CA TYR A 50 10.22 3.82 -15.10
C TYR A 50 10.81 2.41 -15.28
N LYS A 51 9.93 1.40 -15.32
CA LYS A 51 10.25 -0.04 -15.43
C LYS A 51 10.95 -0.67 -14.22
N GLN A 52 11.21 0.09 -13.14
CA GLN A 52 11.66 -0.51 -11.90
C GLN A 52 10.53 -1.30 -11.25
N TRP A 53 10.88 -2.36 -10.52
CA TRP A 53 9.93 -3.16 -9.76
C TRP A 53 9.88 -2.64 -8.33
N TYR A 54 8.67 -2.44 -7.81
CA TYR A 54 8.43 -2.00 -6.44
C TYR A 54 7.22 -2.72 -5.85
N LEU A 55 7.02 -2.58 -4.55
CA LEU A 55 5.82 -3.05 -3.88
C LEU A 55 4.63 -2.16 -4.27
N PRO A 56 3.39 -2.68 -4.30
CA PRO A 56 2.20 -1.84 -4.37
C PRO A 56 2.23 -0.83 -3.21
N ALA A 57 2.35 0.46 -3.55
CA ALA A 57 2.43 1.53 -2.56
C ALA A 57 1.76 2.79 -3.09
N GLY A 58 1.16 3.55 -2.19
CA GLY A 58 0.31 4.69 -2.56
C GLY A 58 0.24 5.74 -1.46
N ARG A 59 -0.10 6.96 -1.87
CA ARG A 59 -0.43 8.03 -0.94
C ARG A 59 -1.87 7.84 -0.47
N VAL A 60 -2.09 7.99 0.84
CA VAL A 60 -3.44 8.00 1.42
C VAL A 60 -4.18 9.26 0.98
N GLU A 61 -5.38 9.12 0.43
CA GLU A 61 -6.21 10.25 0.00
C GLU A 61 -7.03 10.84 1.14
N VAL A 62 -7.48 12.09 0.93
CA VAL A 62 -8.28 12.80 1.95
C VAL A 62 -9.63 12.12 2.12
N GLY A 63 -9.84 11.55 3.30
CA GLY A 63 -11.09 10.90 3.69
C GLY A 63 -10.99 9.37 3.74
N GLU A 64 -9.88 8.79 3.29
CA GLU A 64 -9.62 7.35 3.42
C GLU A 64 -9.04 7.01 4.80
N SER A 65 -9.45 5.86 5.33
CA SER A 65 -8.68 5.13 6.34
C SER A 65 -7.39 4.54 5.75
N LEU A 66 -6.48 4.05 6.60
CA LEU A 66 -5.25 3.43 6.12
C LEU A 66 -5.55 2.12 5.38
N GLU A 67 -6.61 1.44 5.79
CA GLU A 67 -7.10 0.18 5.24
C GLU A 67 -7.81 0.37 3.90
N GLU A 68 -8.55 1.46 3.70
CA GLU A 68 -9.16 1.79 2.40
C GLU A 68 -8.11 2.22 1.36
N ALA A 69 -7.03 2.86 1.80
CA ALA A 69 -5.94 3.29 0.92
C ALA A 69 -4.99 2.16 0.52
N LEU A 70 -5.00 1.03 1.25
CA LEU A 70 -4.15 -0.15 1.02
C LEU A 70 -4.76 -1.09 -0.02
#